data_AF-A0A6G1FGY0-F1
#
_entry.id   AF-A0A6G1FGY0-F1
#
_cell.length_a   1.000
_cell.length_b   1.000
_cell.length_c   1.000
_cell.angle_alpha   90.00
_cell.angle_beta   90.00
_cell.angle_gamma   90.00
#
_symmetry.space_group_name_H-M   'P 1'
#
loop_
_entity.id
_entity.type
_entity.pdbx_description
1 polymer ?
#
loop_
_entity_poly.entity_id
_entity_poly.type
_entity_poly.pdbx_seq_one_letter_code
_entity_poly.pdbx_strand_id
1 'polypeptide(L)'
;MARDAGTAREYVLEKLQECPAEVVDMVRRCDPASSMWTMTKVWYRPPWQVALGGFQRRGGAAVTVAGDAMHVMGPFIGQGGSAALEDAVVLARSLSLPSRTTDTVVPNSAGGVELQAGEMGGAIGRYVRERRLRVLRLSLESFTMGTLLRTKSAMGKLVCAVVMALLGTRSRRHADYDCGSLLSSTILLLDHSINSVNYSNSLNKSRACEYVIM
;
A
#
# COMPACT_ATOMS: atom_id res chain seq x y z
N MET A 1 9.28 -19.36 15.34
CA MET A 1 8.77 -20.68 15.72
C MET A 1 7.36 -20.81 15.18
N ALA A 2 7.18 -21.61 14.13
CA ALA A 2 5.85 -22.04 13.70
C ALA A 2 5.27 -22.90 14.83
N ARG A 3 4.10 -22.54 15.33
CA ARG A 3 3.34 -23.45 16.21
C ARG A 3 2.79 -24.56 15.33
N ASP A 4 2.85 -25.79 15.81
CA ASP A 4 2.20 -26.94 15.17
C ASP A 4 0.70 -26.63 14.93
N ALA A 5 0.17 -27.08 13.79
CA ALA A 5 -1.18 -26.73 13.35
C ALA A 5 -2.25 -27.16 14.37
N GLY A 6 -2.03 -28.30 15.05
CA GLY A 6 -2.88 -28.76 16.15
C GLY A 6 -2.89 -27.78 17.34
N THR A 7 -1.71 -27.30 17.75
CA THR A 7 -1.58 -26.34 18.86
C THR A 7 -2.19 -24.98 18.53
N ALA A 8 -2.13 -24.53 17.27
CA ALA A 8 -2.78 -23.32 16.82
C ALA A 8 -4.31 -23.43 16.89
N ARG A 9 -4.88 -24.59 16.49
CA ARG A 9 -6.32 -24.89 16.58
C ARG A 9 -6.85 -24.72 17.99
N GLU A 10 -6.22 -25.43 18.91
CA GLU A 10 -6.65 -25.50 20.30
C GLU A 10 -6.59 -24.13 20.95
N TYR A 11 -5.51 -23.39 20.69
CA TYR A 11 -5.37 -22.01 21.16
C TYR A 11 -6.50 -21.10 20.65
N VAL A 12 -6.86 -21.20 19.37
CA VAL A 12 -7.95 -20.39 18.80
C VAL A 12 -9.30 -20.80 19.41
N LEU A 13 -9.57 -22.10 19.53
CA LEU A 13 -10.82 -22.60 20.14
C LEU A 13 -10.96 -22.19 21.60
N GLU A 14 -9.87 -22.17 22.37
CA GLU A 14 -9.85 -21.65 23.75
C GLU A 14 -10.26 -20.16 23.79
N LYS A 15 -9.80 -19.35 22.83
CA LYS A 15 -10.15 -17.92 22.76
C LYS A 15 -11.53 -17.64 22.20
N LEU A 16 -12.15 -18.59 21.52
CA LEU A 16 -13.50 -18.45 20.95
C LEU A 16 -14.61 -18.94 21.89
N GLN A 17 -14.32 -19.32 23.14
CA GLN A 17 -15.35 -19.79 24.08
C GLN A 17 -16.46 -18.76 24.35
N GLU A 18 -16.17 -17.47 24.21
CA GLU A 18 -17.15 -16.37 24.35
C GLU A 18 -17.90 -16.04 23.03
N CYS A 19 -17.60 -16.74 21.93
CA CYS A 19 -18.20 -16.50 20.62
C CYS A 19 -19.42 -17.39 20.35
N PRO A 20 -20.30 -17.02 19.39
CA PRO A 20 -21.42 -17.87 18.98
C PRO A 20 -20.99 -19.26 18.52
N ALA A 21 -21.82 -20.27 18.79
CA ALA A 21 -21.54 -21.67 18.47
C ALA A 21 -21.19 -21.89 16.99
N GLU A 22 -21.84 -21.14 16.09
CA GLU A 22 -21.59 -21.17 14.65
C GLU A 22 -20.14 -20.85 14.29
N VAL A 23 -19.53 -19.85 14.95
CA VAL A 23 -18.13 -19.44 14.73
C VAL A 23 -17.18 -20.51 15.25
N VAL A 24 -17.48 -21.08 16.42
CA VAL A 24 -16.70 -22.18 17.00
C VAL A 24 -16.73 -23.40 16.09
N ASP A 25 -17.90 -23.75 15.57
CA ASP A 25 -18.08 -24.91 14.69
C ASP A 25 -17.47 -24.71 13.29
N MET A 26 -17.39 -23.48 12.80
CA MET A 26 -16.63 -23.15 11.59
C MET A 26 -15.14 -23.48 11.78
N VAL A 27 -14.54 -23.03 12.89
CA VAL A 27 -13.12 -23.28 13.19
C VAL A 27 -12.85 -24.76 13.49
N ARG A 28 -13.80 -25.46 14.12
CA ARG A 28 -13.69 -26.91 14.32
C ARG A 28 -13.67 -27.69 13.01
N ARG A 29 -14.44 -27.25 12.00
CA ARG A 29 -14.53 -27.93 10.70
C ARG A 29 -13.34 -27.66 9.77
N CYS A 30 -12.46 -26.71 10.10
CA CYS A 30 -11.21 -26.52 9.38
C CYS A 30 -10.31 -27.76 9.54
N ASP A 31 -9.95 -28.36 8.41
CA ASP A 31 -9.10 -29.55 8.35
C ASP A 31 -7.64 -29.18 8.66
N PRO A 32 -7.02 -29.72 9.72
CA PRO A 32 -5.64 -29.40 10.10
C PRO A 32 -4.59 -29.79 9.04
N ALA A 33 -4.90 -30.71 8.13
CA ALA A 33 -3.99 -31.20 7.11
C ALA A 33 -4.01 -30.37 5.82
N SER A 34 -5.16 -29.77 5.46
CA SER A 34 -5.30 -28.92 4.26
C SER A 34 -5.27 -27.42 4.58
N SER A 35 -5.49 -27.01 5.82
CA SER A 35 -5.36 -25.62 6.24
C SER A 35 -3.97 -25.34 6.82
N MET A 36 -3.15 -24.62 6.05
CA MET A 36 -1.84 -24.13 6.48
C MET A 36 -2.02 -23.14 7.64
N TRP A 37 -2.16 -23.64 8.86
CA TRP A 37 -2.38 -22.84 10.06
C TRP A 37 -1.09 -22.20 10.55
N THR A 38 -0.52 -21.34 9.71
CA THR A 38 0.67 -20.60 10.06
C THR A 38 0.24 -19.37 10.85
N MET A 39 0.36 -19.47 12.18
CA MET A 39 0.27 -18.32 13.07
C MET A 39 1.52 -17.45 12.94
N THR A 40 1.60 -16.68 11.86
CA THR A 40 2.65 -15.66 11.71
C THR A 40 2.26 -14.44 12.53
N LYS A 41 3.18 -13.95 13.39
CA LYS A 41 3.00 -12.65 14.04
C LYS A 41 2.99 -11.59 12.95
N VAL A 42 1.83 -11.01 12.67
CA VAL A 42 1.71 -9.89 11.75
C VAL A 42 2.16 -8.63 12.49
N TRP A 43 3.23 -8.01 11.99
CA TRP A 43 3.73 -6.73 12.49
C TRP A 43 3.22 -5.62 11.59
N TYR A 44 2.40 -4.74 12.14
CA TYR A 44 1.95 -3.54 11.44
C TYR A 44 2.86 -2.37 11.83
N ARG A 45 3.20 -1.49 10.88
CA ARG A 45 3.92 -0.26 11.21
C ARG A 45 2.93 0.73 11.82
N PRO A 46 3.25 1.31 12.98
CA PRO A 46 2.42 2.35 13.52
C PRO A 46 2.50 3.62 12.66
N PRO A 47 1.44 4.46 12.65
CA PRO A 47 1.34 5.61 11.74
C PRO A 47 2.49 6.61 11.87
N TRP A 48 3.04 6.81 13.08
CA TRP A 48 4.17 7.71 13.30
C TRP A 48 5.49 7.21 12.68
N GLN A 49 5.66 5.89 12.55
CA GLN A 49 6.82 5.32 11.86
C GLN A 49 6.71 5.55 10.35
N VAL A 50 5.50 5.59 9.80
CA VAL A 50 5.25 6.04 8.44
C VAL A 50 5.44 7.55 8.31
N ALA A 51 4.98 8.30 9.32
CA ALA A 51 5.10 9.75 9.39
C ALA A 51 6.55 10.22 9.39
N LEU A 52 7.46 9.51 10.07
CA LEU A 52 8.84 9.93 10.29
C LEU A 52 9.86 9.09 9.50
N GLY A 53 9.40 8.04 8.83
CA GLY A 53 10.25 7.11 8.08
C GLY A 53 10.92 7.75 6.86
N GLY A 54 12.21 7.42 6.68
CA GLY A 54 12.93 7.68 5.42
C GLY A 54 12.66 6.56 4.43
N PHE A 55 11.85 6.84 3.40
CA PHE A 55 11.50 5.87 2.34
C PHE A 55 12.37 5.98 1.09
N GLN A 56 13.37 6.84 1.14
CA GLN A 56 14.42 6.96 0.14
C GLN A 56 15.76 6.80 0.86
N ARG A 57 16.71 6.12 0.21
CA ARG A 57 18.06 5.99 0.76
C ARG A 57 18.68 7.38 0.96
N ARG A 58 19.31 7.59 2.13
CA ARG A 58 19.95 8.86 2.49
C ARG A 58 21.01 9.22 1.45
N GLY A 59 21.06 10.49 1.04
CA GLY A 59 21.97 10.97 -0.01
C GLY A 59 21.41 10.95 -1.43
N GLY A 60 20.09 10.80 -1.62
CA GLY A 60 19.46 10.98 -2.93
C GLY A 60 19.64 9.82 -3.91
N ALA A 61 20.09 8.65 -3.43
CA ALA A 61 20.25 7.48 -4.29
C ALA A 61 18.90 7.02 -4.89
N ALA A 62 18.98 6.42 -6.07
CA ALA A 62 17.88 5.92 -6.89
C ALA A 62 17.20 4.65 -6.31
N VAL A 63 16.95 4.58 -5.00
CA VAL A 63 16.37 3.42 -4.33
C VAL A 63 15.25 3.85 -3.38
N THR A 64 14.09 3.20 -3.50
CA THR A 64 12.91 3.44 -2.66
C THR A 64 12.18 2.13 -2.35
N VAL A 65 11.18 2.21 -1.46
CA VAL A 65 10.29 1.11 -1.09
C VAL A 65 8.85 1.48 -1.40
N ALA A 66 8.02 0.48 -1.69
CA ALA A 66 6.59 0.62 -1.99
C ALA A 66 5.79 -0.51 -1.36
N GLY A 67 4.47 -0.37 -1.29
CA GLY A 67 3.57 -1.38 -0.72
C GLY A 67 3.88 -1.69 0.75
N ASP A 68 3.72 -2.95 1.16
CA ASP A 68 3.91 -3.37 2.56
C ASP A 68 5.32 -3.04 3.11
N ALA A 69 6.34 -3.04 2.26
CA ALA A 69 7.70 -2.65 2.66
C ALA A 69 7.74 -1.19 3.16
N MET A 70 6.98 -0.30 2.49
CA MET A 70 6.82 1.09 2.86
C MET A 70 5.82 1.26 4.01
N HIS A 71 4.68 0.57 3.98
CA HIS A 71 3.52 0.95 4.78
C HIS A 71 2.61 -0.16 5.28
N VAL A 72 3.15 -1.36 5.52
CA VAL A 72 2.38 -2.47 6.12
C VAL A 72 1.47 -1.97 7.26
N MET A 73 0.17 -2.16 7.05
CA MET A 73 -0.89 -1.67 7.92
C MET A 73 -1.76 -2.83 8.39
N GLY A 74 -2.53 -2.60 9.46
CA GLY A 74 -3.51 -3.60 9.90
C GLY A 74 -4.53 -3.90 8.80
N PRO A 75 -4.99 -5.16 8.66
CA PRO A 75 -5.96 -5.52 7.62
C PRO A 75 -7.38 -5.02 7.91
N PHE A 76 -7.58 -4.19 8.95
CA PHE A 76 -8.88 -3.79 9.47
C PHE A 76 -9.75 -2.97 8.50
N ILE A 77 -9.14 -2.34 7.50
CA ILE A 77 -9.84 -1.58 6.45
C ILE A 77 -9.69 -2.18 5.06
N GLY A 78 -8.92 -3.27 4.91
CA GLY A 78 -8.70 -3.94 3.62
C GLY A 78 -7.99 -3.10 2.54
N GLN A 79 -7.27 -2.03 2.91
CA GLN A 79 -6.68 -1.09 1.94
C GLN A 79 -5.20 -1.32 1.58
N GLY A 80 -4.52 -2.28 2.22
CA GLY A 80 -3.09 -2.50 2.00
C GLY A 80 -2.75 -2.79 0.53
N GLY A 81 -3.52 -3.69 -0.10
CA GLY A 81 -3.32 -4.06 -1.51
C GLY A 81 -3.58 -2.90 -2.47
N SER A 82 -4.72 -2.23 -2.35
CA SER A 82 -5.04 -1.05 -3.18
C SER A 82 -4.00 0.06 -3.02
N ALA A 83 -3.55 0.33 -1.80
CA ALA A 83 -2.50 1.32 -1.54
C ALA A 83 -1.16 0.93 -2.18
N ALA A 84 -0.82 -0.37 -2.26
CA ALA A 84 0.36 -0.83 -2.96
C ALA A 84 0.28 -0.63 -4.48
N LEU A 85 -0.91 -0.81 -5.09
CA LEU A 85 -1.13 -0.52 -6.51
C LEU A 85 -1.06 0.99 -6.80
N GLU A 86 -1.65 1.81 -5.93
CA GLU A 86 -1.53 3.27 -6.03
C GLU A 86 -0.06 3.72 -5.97
N ASP A 87 0.78 3.09 -5.12
CA ASP A 87 2.20 3.40 -5.07
C ASP A 87 2.91 3.12 -6.40
N ALA A 88 2.59 1.99 -7.04
CA ALA A 88 3.17 1.62 -8.32
C ALA A 88 2.86 2.66 -9.42
N VAL A 89 1.61 3.14 -9.47
CA VAL A 89 1.18 4.17 -10.42
C VAL A 89 1.89 5.50 -10.17
N VAL A 90 1.92 5.96 -8.92
CA VAL A 90 2.56 7.25 -8.58
C VAL A 90 4.08 7.18 -8.77
N LEU A 91 4.70 6.04 -8.47
CA LEU A 91 6.13 5.83 -8.72
C LEU A 91 6.43 5.89 -10.22
N ALA A 92 5.73 5.09 -11.04
CA ALA A 92 5.91 5.08 -12.49
C ALA A 92 5.75 6.49 -13.10
N ARG A 93 4.69 7.21 -12.70
CA ARG A 93 4.48 8.61 -13.11
C ARG A 93 5.62 9.52 -12.67
N SER A 94 6.06 9.41 -11.42
CA SER A 94 7.14 10.25 -10.87
C SER A 94 8.46 10.08 -11.62
N LEU A 95 8.76 8.84 -12.05
CA LEU A 95 9.94 8.48 -12.85
C LEU A 95 9.84 8.94 -14.30
N SER A 96 8.64 8.91 -14.90
CA SER A 96 8.43 9.31 -16.30
C SER A 96 8.41 10.81 -16.54
N LEU A 97 8.28 11.61 -15.48
CA LEU A 97 8.26 13.07 -15.59
C LEU A 97 9.68 13.59 -15.91
N PRO A 98 9.87 14.34 -17.02
CA PRO A 98 11.16 14.91 -17.36
C PRO A 98 11.62 15.84 -16.23
N SER A 99 12.91 15.75 -15.90
CA SER A 99 13.47 16.63 -14.88
C SER A 99 13.46 18.06 -15.42
N ARG A 100 12.92 19.02 -14.66
CA ARG A 100 12.86 20.45 -15.07
C ARG A 100 14.24 21.12 -15.16
N THR A 101 15.32 20.35 -15.08
CA THR A 101 16.71 20.79 -15.02
C THR A 101 17.45 20.64 -16.35
N THR A 102 16.84 20.09 -17.41
CA THR A 102 17.53 19.74 -18.66
C THR A 102 17.47 20.79 -19.77
N ASP A 103 17.45 22.09 -19.46
CA ASP A 103 17.61 23.12 -20.49
C ASP A 103 19.07 23.55 -20.69
N THR A 104 20.00 23.08 -19.85
CA THR A 104 21.44 23.31 -20.05
C THR A 104 22.21 22.09 -19.57
N VAL A 105 22.96 21.42 -20.47
CA VAL A 105 24.35 20.96 -20.25
C VAL A 105 24.80 19.98 -21.35
N VAL A 106 25.99 20.29 -21.85
CA VAL A 106 26.83 19.60 -22.83
C VAL A 106 27.26 18.21 -22.32
N PRO A 107 27.31 17.17 -23.18
CA PRO A 107 27.64 15.81 -22.75
C PRO A 107 29.13 15.68 -22.42
N ASN A 108 29.45 15.45 -21.14
CA ASN A 108 30.75 14.94 -20.71
C ASN A 108 30.53 13.67 -19.87
N SER A 109 31.12 12.56 -20.30
CA SER A 109 30.63 11.19 -20.08
C SER A 109 30.72 10.65 -18.64
N ALA A 110 31.42 11.33 -17.73
CA ALA A 110 31.46 10.99 -16.30
C ALA A 110 30.36 11.72 -15.50
N GLY A 111 30.01 12.95 -15.87
CA GLY A 111 28.97 13.73 -15.21
C GLY A 111 27.56 13.24 -15.53
N GLY A 112 27.36 12.58 -16.69
CA GLY A 112 26.05 12.09 -17.13
C GLY A 112 25.42 11.04 -16.20
N VAL A 113 26.23 10.13 -15.65
CA VAL A 113 25.73 9.07 -14.74
C VAL A 113 25.32 9.65 -13.38
N GLU A 114 26.08 10.60 -12.85
CA GLU A 114 25.79 11.26 -11.57
C GLU A 114 24.57 12.18 -11.68
N LEU A 115 24.43 12.90 -12.81
CA LEU A 115 23.24 13.69 -13.14
C LEU A 115 22.00 12.79 -13.25
N GLN A 116 22.08 11.68 -14.00
CA GLN A 116 20.97 10.74 -14.16
C GLN A 116 20.57 10.09 -12.83
N ALA A 117 21.53 9.76 -11.95
CA ALA A 117 21.26 9.27 -10.61
C ALA A 117 20.57 10.32 -9.72
N GLY A 118 20.98 11.59 -9.83
CA GLY A 118 20.35 12.72 -9.14
C GLY A 118 18.92 12.98 -9.61
N GLU A 119 18.66 12.89 -10.92
CA GLU A 119 17.32 13.03 -11.51
C GLU A 119 16.38 11.91 -11.03
N MET A 120 16.86 10.67 -11.06
CA MET A 120 16.14 9.50 -10.56
C MET A 120 15.87 9.62 -9.05
N GLY A 121 16.84 10.10 -8.28
CA GLY A 121 16.68 10.42 -6.86
C GLY A 121 15.62 11.50 -6.61
N GLY A 122 15.59 12.54 -7.44
CA GLY A 122 14.58 13.60 -7.40
C GLY A 122 13.18 13.08 -7.71
N ALA A 123 13.05 12.20 -8.70
CA ALA A 123 11.81 11.53 -9.06
C ALA A 123 11.27 10.65 -7.92
N ILE A 124 12.12 9.82 -7.33
CA ILE A 124 11.77 9.03 -6.15
C ILE A 124 11.33 9.93 -4.98
N GLY A 125 12.03 11.05 -4.76
CA GLY A 125 11.66 12.00 -3.72
C GLY A 125 10.26 12.61 -3.93
N ARG A 126 9.85 12.83 -5.19
CA ARG A 126 8.47 13.26 -5.51
C ARG A 126 7.45 12.18 -5.17
N TYR A 127 7.70 10.94 -5.59
CA TYR A 127 6.86 9.79 -5.25
C TYR A 127 6.65 9.66 -3.73
N VAL A 128 7.75 9.63 -2.95
CA VAL A 128 7.68 9.47 -1.49
C VAL A 128 6.87 10.60 -0.86
N ARG A 129 7.12 11.85 -1.27
CA ARG A 129 6.39 13.02 -0.74
C ARG A 129 4.90 12.97 -1.05
N GLU A 130 4.55 12.61 -2.28
CA GLU A 130 3.15 12.53 -2.71
C GLU A 130 2.39 11.45 -1.93
N ARG A 131 3.00 10.27 -1.77
CA ARG A 131 2.36 9.13 -1.12
C ARG A 131 2.31 9.23 0.40
N ARG A 132 3.24 9.94 1.04
CA ARG A 132 3.37 9.98 2.50
C ARG A 132 2.07 10.34 3.22
N LEU A 133 1.36 11.38 2.77
CA LEU A 133 0.13 11.84 3.43
C LEU A 133 -1.02 10.83 3.27
N ARG A 134 -1.19 10.27 2.06
CA ARG A 134 -2.22 9.26 1.77
C ARG A 134 -2.00 8.01 2.63
N VAL A 135 -0.79 7.50 2.61
CA VAL A 135 -0.40 6.30 3.34
C VAL A 135 -0.50 6.51 4.85
N LEU A 136 -0.03 7.65 5.38
CA LEU A 136 -0.14 7.97 6.80
C LEU A 136 -1.60 7.98 7.28
N ARG A 137 -2.51 8.54 6.48
CA ARG A 137 -3.95 8.55 6.79
C ARG A 137 -4.51 7.13 6.85
N LEU A 138 -4.19 6.29 5.86
CA LEU A 138 -4.63 4.89 5.82
C LEU A 138 -4.10 4.10 7.01
N SER A 139 -2.81 4.25 7.35
CA SER A 139 -2.21 3.60 8.51
C SER A 139 -2.89 4.06 9.81
N LEU A 140 -3.19 5.35 9.95
CA LEU A 140 -3.86 5.91 11.13
C LEU A 140 -5.30 5.41 11.27
N GLU A 141 -6.04 5.33 10.17
CA GLU A 141 -7.40 4.80 10.16
C GLU A 141 -7.42 3.31 10.53
N SER A 142 -6.55 2.50 9.91
CA SER A 142 -6.39 1.08 10.24
C SER A 142 -6.00 0.89 11.71
N PHE A 143 -5.06 1.67 12.22
CA PHE A 143 -4.65 1.63 13.63
C PHE A 143 -5.80 2.00 14.59
N THR A 144 -6.58 3.02 14.24
CA THR A 144 -7.73 3.45 15.02
C THR A 144 -8.83 2.40 15.02
N MET A 145 -9.13 1.79 13.87
CA MET A 145 -10.07 0.68 13.76
C MET A 145 -9.63 -0.53 14.59
N GLY A 146 -8.36 -0.93 14.49
CA GLY A 146 -7.80 -2.01 15.31
C GLY A 146 -7.89 -1.72 16.81
N THR A 147 -7.72 -0.46 17.22
CA THR A 147 -7.88 -0.03 18.61
C THR A 147 -9.35 -0.06 19.06
N LEU A 148 -10.26 0.39 18.19
CA LEU A 148 -11.71 0.35 18.43
C LEU A 148 -12.21 -1.08 18.65
N LEU A 149 -11.76 -2.03 17.83
CA LEU A 149 -12.14 -3.45 17.93
C LEU A 149 -11.59 -4.13 19.19
N ARG A 150 -10.41 -3.70 19.67
CA ARG A 150 -9.74 -4.31 20.84
C ARG A 150 -10.17 -3.71 22.18
N THR A 151 -10.60 -2.45 22.21
CA THR A 151 -10.86 -1.76 23.47
C THR A 151 -12.18 -2.21 24.11
N LYS A 152 -12.13 -2.55 25.40
CA LYS A 152 -13.32 -2.90 26.20
C LYS A 152 -13.98 -1.67 26.83
N SER A 153 -13.26 -0.55 26.94
CA SER A 153 -13.75 0.69 27.56
C SER A 153 -14.64 1.50 26.61
N ALA A 154 -15.82 1.92 27.07
CA ALA A 154 -16.74 2.77 26.30
C ALA A 154 -16.12 4.13 25.92
N MET A 155 -15.32 4.72 26.82
CA MET A 155 -14.63 5.98 26.53
C MET A 155 -13.57 5.80 25.43
N GLY A 156 -12.83 4.69 25.46
CA GLY A 156 -11.89 4.35 24.39
C GLY A 156 -12.58 4.18 23.04
N LYS A 157 -13.76 3.53 23.02
CA LYS A 157 -14.58 3.41 21.81
C LYS A 157 -15.05 4.77 21.30
N LEU A 158 -15.51 5.66 22.19
CA LEU A 158 -15.94 7.01 21.84
C LEU A 158 -14.79 7.81 21.21
N VAL A 159 -13.60 7.79 21.82
CA VAL A 159 -12.41 8.47 21.27
C VAL A 159 -12.09 7.93 19.88
N CYS A 160 -12.06 6.61 19.70
CA CYS A 160 -11.79 6.01 18.39
C CYS A 160 -12.87 6.39 17.36
N ALA A 161 -14.15 6.40 17.74
CA ALA A 161 -15.25 6.80 16.86
C ALA A 161 -15.13 8.27 16.43
N VAL A 162 -14.77 9.18 17.35
CA VAL A 162 -14.50 10.59 17.04
C VAL A 162 -13.32 10.73 16.09
N VAL A 163 -12.21 10.03 16.34
CA VAL A 163 -11.04 10.04 15.46
C VAL A 163 -11.40 9.53 14.06
N MET A 164 -12.14 8.43 13.95
CA MET A 164 -12.64 7.91 12.66
C MET A 164 -13.54 8.92 11.95
N ALA A 165 -14.42 9.59 12.68
CA ALA A 165 -15.28 10.64 12.11
C ALA A 165 -14.46 11.81 11.54
N LEU A 166 -13.41 12.24 12.24
CA LEU A 166 -12.47 13.28 11.79
C LEU A 166 -11.62 12.83 10.58
N LEU A 167 -11.21 11.56 10.56
CA LEU A 167 -10.51 10.96 9.41
C LEU A 167 -11.41 10.82 8.18
N GLY A 168 -12.71 11.05 8.32
CA GLY A 168 -13.66 11.22 7.23
C GLY A 168 -14.63 10.05 7.12
N THR A 169 -15.90 10.34 7.36
CA THR A 169 -17.03 9.39 7.35
C THR A 169 -17.45 8.88 5.96
N ARG A 170 -16.78 9.31 4.88
CA ARG A 170 -17.15 8.91 3.51
C ARG A 170 -16.51 7.58 3.16
N SER A 171 -17.25 6.50 3.41
CA SER A 171 -16.92 5.10 3.07
C SER A 171 -16.32 4.89 1.67
N ARG A 172 -16.66 5.74 0.68
CA ARG A 172 -16.16 5.64 -0.70
C ARG A 172 -14.82 6.32 -1.00
N ARG A 173 -14.25 7.09 -0.06
CA ARG A 173 -12.98 7.83 -0.28
C ARG A 173 -11.77 6.94 -0.58
N HIS A 174 -11.85 5.67 -0.19
CA HIS A 174 -10.81 4.69 -0.47
C HIS A 174 -10.93 4.12 -1.88
N ALA A 175 -12.14 3.75 -2.29
CA ALA A 175 -12.42 3.20 -3.61
C ALA A 175 -12.30 4.25 -4.73
N ASP A 176 -12.69 5.50 -4.46
CA ASP A 176 -12.66 6.60 -5.43
C ASP A 176 -11.33 7.38 -5.39
N TYR A 177 -10.24 6.81 -4.85
CA TYR A 177 -8.98 7.52 -4.79
C TYR A 177 -8.31 7.59 -6.18
N ASP A 178 -8.11 8.82 -6.64
CA ASP A 178 -7.40 9.10 -7.89
C ASP A 178 -5.88 9.17 -7.63
N CYS A 179 -5.14 8.17 -8.12
CA CYS A 179 -3.67 8.14 -8.08
C CYS A 179 -3.02 8.79 -9.32
N GLY A 180 -3.84 9.39 -10.19
CA GLY A 180 -3.46 9.94 -11.47
C GLY A 180 -3.40 8.88 -12.57
N SER A 181 -3.32 9.32 -13.82
CA SER A 181 -3.13 8.43 -14.97
C SER A 181 -1.67 8.06 -15.15
N LEU A 182 -1.43 6.82 -15.58
CA LEU A 182 -0.18 6.47 -16.23
C LEU A 182 -0.13 7.24 -17.56
N LEU A 183 0.97 7.95 -17.81
CA LEU A 183 1.15 8.76 -19.02
C LEU A 183 0.95 7.88 -20.27
N SER A 184 -0.20 8.06 -20.93
CA SER A 184 -0.55 7.39 -22.18
C SER A 184 0.38 7.75 -23.34
N SER A 185 1.16 8.84 -23.21
CA SER A 185 1.99 9.36 -24.30
C SER A 185 3.40 8.76 -24.36
N THR A 186 3.91 8.17 -23.28
CA THR A 186 5.25 7.54 -23.29
C THR A 186 5.22 6.11 -23.83
N ILE A 187 4.10 5.40 -23.66
CA ILE A 187 3.89 4.09 -24.29
C ILE A 187 3.91 4.22 -25.82
N LEU A 188 3.35 5.30 -26.38
CA LEU A 188 3.38 5.54 -27.83
C LEU A 188 4.80 5.80 -28.40
N LEU A 189 5.75 6.27 -27.57
CA LEU A 189 7.14 6.47 -28.00
C LEU A 189 8.00 5.20 -27.88
N LEU A 190 7.62 4.25 -27.00
CA LEU A 190 8.21 2.91 -26.97
C LEU A 190 7.59 1.98 -28.03
N ASP A 191 6.33 2.20 -28.42
CA ASP A 191 5.66 1.46 -29.49
C ASP A 191 6.32 1.65 -30.86
N HIS A 192 6.95 2.80 -31.12
CA HIS A 192 7.66 3.02 -32.38
C HIS A 192 8.95 2.18 -32.51
N SER A 193 9.42 1.56 -31.42
CA SER A 193 10.51 0.58 -31.42
C SER A 193 10.02 -0.89 -31.34
N ILE A 194 8.74 -1.13 -31.07
CA ILE A 194 8.16 -2.48 -30.87
C ILE A 194 6.89 -2.63 -31.72
N ASN A 195 6.92 -2.19 -32.97
CA ASN A 195 5.83 -2.45 -33.91
C ASN A 195 5.87 -3.90 -34.41
N SER A 196 5.17 -4.81 -33.73
CA SER A 196 4.78 -6.12 -34.30
C SER A 196 3.62 -6.84 -33.58
N VAL A 197 2.73 -6.20 -32.82
CA VAL A 197 1.43 -6.85 -32.51
C VAL A 197 0.32 -5.80 -32.42
N ASN A 198 -0.57 -5.84 -33.41
CA ASN A 198 -1.80 -5.05 -33.46
C ASN A 198 -2.66 -5.29 -32.22
N TYR A 199 -2.99 -4.23 -31.48
CA TYR A 199 -4.20 -4.19 -30.67
C TYR A 199 -4.93 -2.86 -30.88
N SER A 200 -6.05 -2.92 -31.58
CA SER A 200 -6.97 -1.81 -31.80
C SER A 200 -7.68 -1.42 -30.51
N ASN A 201 -7.67 -0.12 -30.24
CA ASN A 201 -8.74 0.71 -29.68
C ASN A 201 -9.78 0.03 -28.79
N SER A 202 -9.67 0.24 -27.47
CA SER A 202 -10.77 0.68 -26.58
C SER A 202 -10.37 0.47 -25.12
N LEU A 203 -9.67 1.41 -24.51
CA LEU A 203 -9.53 1.49 -23.06
C LEU A 203 -10.05 2.85 -22.57
N ASN A 204 -11.38 2.92 -22.58
CA ASN A 204 -12.16 3.86 -21.78
C ASN A 204 -11.60 3.90 -20.35
N LYS A 205 -11.37 5.12 -19.83
CA LYS A 205 -11.13 5.47 -18.41
C LYS A 205 -10.57 4.32 -17.57
N SER A 206 -9.27 4.33 -17.29
CA SER A 206 -8.59 3.42 -16.35
C SER A 206 -9.27 3.40 -14.99
N ARG A 207 -10.29 2.56 -14.86
CA ARG A 207 -10.90 2.03 -13.65
C ARG A 207 -10.01 0.93 -13.05
N ALA A 208 -8.69 1.11 -13.09
CA ALA A 208 -7.73 0.09 -12.66
C ALA A 208 -7.85 -0.22 -11.15
N CYS A 209 -8.37 0.71 -10.36
CA CYS A 209 -8.65 0.50 -8.94
C CYS A 209 -10.07 -0.04 -8.66
N GLU A 210 -10.95 -0.14 -9.66
CA GLU A 210 -12.35 -0.57 -9.46
C GLU A 210 -12.49 -2.10 -9.47
N TYR A 211 -11.52 -2.84 -10.04
CA TYR A 211 -11.60 -4.30 -10.21
C TYR A 211 -10.87 -5.12 -9.14
N VAL A 212 -10.26 -4.49 -8.12
CA VAL A 212 -9.54 -5.20 -7.04
C VAL A 212 -10.38 -5.31 -5.76
N ILE A 213 -11.60 -4.78 -5.75
CA ILE A 213 -12.54 -4.85 -4.62
C ILE A 213 -13.80 -5.61 -5.06
N MET A 214 -13.66 -6.91 -5.33
CA MET A 214 -14.75 -7.90 -5.34
C MET A 214 -14.23 -9.19 -4.73
#